data_AF-A0A139LK16-F1
#
_entry.id   AF-A0A139LK16-F1
#
_cell.length_a   1.000
_cell.length_b   1.000
_cell.length_c   1.000
_cell.angle_alpha   90.00
_cell.angle_beta   90.00
_cell.angle_gamma   90.00
#
_symmetry.space_group_name_H-M   'P 1'
#
loop_
_entity.id
_entity.type
_entity.pdbx_description
1 polymer ?
#
loop_
_entity_poly.entity_id
_entity_poly.type
_entity_poly.pdbx_seq_one_letter_code
_entity_poly.pdbx_strand_id
1 'polypeptide(L)' 'PEKFKVRLLPLPAELEGRFDLRFTLDTMEDFTLLQELYATFHEKTDRSVHALLQLVQSHPDYRARMLENIARNEK' A
#
# COMPACT_ATOMS: atom_id res chain seq x y z
N PRO A 1 -23.19 9.70 10.05
CA PRO A 1 -22.51 10.10 11.30
C PRO A 1 -23.31 9.74 12.57
N GLU A 2 -24.63 9.83 12.55
CA GLU A 2 -25.48 9.54 13.74
C GLU A 2 -25.51 8.05 14.11
N LYS A 3 -25.33 7.15 13.13
CA LYS A 3 -25.26 5.68 13.36
C LYS A 3 -23.85 5.15 13.65
N PHE A 4 -22.80 5.91 13.32
CA PHE A 4 -21.41 5.45 13.43
C PHE A 4 -20.50 6.59 13.84
N LYS A 5 -19.68 6.38 14.88
CA LYS A 5 -18.60 7.29 15.25
C LYS A 5 -17.50 7.19 14.20
N VAL A 6 -17.38 8.23 13.37
CA VAL A 6 -16.34 8.33 12.34
C VAL A 6 -15.19 9.16 12.90
N ARG A 7 -13.96 8.63 12.80
CA ARG A 7 -12.72 9.38 13.04
C ARG A 7 -11.97 9.47 11.71
N LEU A 8 -11.90 10.68 11.16
CA LEU A 8 -11.07 10.96 10.00
C LEU A 8 -9.64 11.26 10.46
N LEU A 9 -8.67 10.71 9.76
CA LEU A 9 -7.25 11.00 9.98
C LEU A 9 -6.75 11.86 8.83
N PRO A 10 -5.87 12.85 9.09
CA PRO A 10 -5.24 13.61 8.02
C PRO A 10 -4.39 12.68 7.15
N LEU A 11 -4.37 12.95 5.84
CA LEU A 11 -3.49 12.23 4.91
C LEU A 11 -2.03 12.61 5.23
N PRO A 12 -1.14 11.63 5.47
CA PRO A 12 0.30 11.89 5.58
C PRO A 12 0.84 12.54 4.29
N ALA A 13 1.65 13.59 4.43
CA ALA A 13 2.20 14.34 3.28
C ALA A 13 2.97 13.44 2.29
N GLU A 14 3.61 12.37 2.78
CA GLU A 14 4.36 11.42 1.96
C GLU A 14 3.50 10.58 1.00
N LEU A 15 2.19 10.53 1.24
CA LEU A 15 1.21 9.82 0.41
C LEU A 15 0.51 10.74 -0.59
N GLU A 16 0.62 12.06 -0.42
CA GLU A 16 -0.04 13.01 -1.30
C GLU A 16 0.55 12.92 -2.72
N GLY A 17 -0.32 12.80 -3.72
CA GLY A 17 0.08 12.67 -5.13
C GLY A 17 0.68 11.31 -5.53
N ARG A 18 0.64 10.29 -4.65
CA ARG A 18 1.10 8.93 -4.98
C ARG A 18 -0.03 8.13 -5.66
N PHE A 19 0.11 7.93 -6.96
CA PHE A 19 -0.79 7.10 -7.78
C PHE A 19 -0.14 5.78 -8.21
N ASP A 20 1.06 5.50 -7.71
CA ASP A 20 1.87 4.32 -8.03
C ASP A 20 1.83 3.23 -6.96
N LEU A 21 0.99 3.42 -5.93
CA LEU A 21 0.87 2.52 -4.79
C LEU A 21 -0.52 1.91 -4.76
N ARG A 22 -0.58 0.59 -4.56
CA ARG A 22 -1.82 -0.17 -4.43
C ARG A 22 -1.75 -1.06 -3.20
N PHE A 23 -2.45 -0.65 -2.15
CA PHE A 23 -2.60 -1.41 -0.90
C PHE A 23 -4.03 -1.93 -0.70
N THR A 24 -4.81 -2.01 -1.78
CA THR A 24 -6.14 -2.65 -1.77
C THR A 24 -5.99 -4.14 -2.04
N LEU A 25 -6.96 -4.93 -1.59
CA LEU A 25 -6.92 -6.39 -1.68
C LEU A 25 -8.15 -6.85 -2.47
N ASP A 26 -8.09 -6.69 -3.79
CA ASP A 26 -9.22 -6.96 -4.68
C ASP A 26 -9.00 -8.24 -5.51
N THR A 27 -7.74 -8.59 -5.82
CA THR A 27 -7.38 -9.78 -6.60
C THR A 27 -6.46 -10.75 -5.85
N MET A 28 -6.27 -11.95 -6.41
CA MET A 28 -5.31 -12.92 -5.88
C MET A 28 -3.87 -12.38 -5.98
N GLU A 29 -3.55 -11.66 -7.05
CA GLU A 29 -2.24 -11.02 -7.22
C GLU A 29 -1.99 -9.95 -6.16
N ASP A 30 -3.00 -9.16 -5.80
CA ASP A 30 -2.93 -8.21 -4.69
C ASP A 30 -2.65 -8.97 -3.38
N PHE A 31 -3.36 -10.08 -3.11
CA PHE A 31 -3.14 -10.88 -1.91
C PHE A 31 -1.71 -11.43 -1.81
N THR A 32 -1.19 -12.06 -2.87
CA THR A 32 0.17 -12.62 -2.86
C THR A 32 1.22 -11.52 -2.68
N LEU A 33 1.07 -10.40 -3.41
CA LEU A 33 1.99 -9.27 -3.29
C LEU A 33 1.98 -8.68 -1.88
N LEU A 34 0.80 -8.41 -1.32
CA LEU A 34 0.68 -7.81 0.00
C LEU A 34 1.11 -8.77 1.11
N GLN A 35 0.91 -10.09 0.94
CA GLN A 35 1.43 -11.09 1.89
C GLN A 35 2.96 -11.01 2.00
N GLU A 36 3.67 -11.05 0.87
CA GLU A 36 5.13 -10.97 0.83
C GLU A 36 5.65 -9.63 1.39
N LEU A 37 5.01 -8.53 0.99
CA LEU A 37 5.34 -7.20 1.43
C LEU A 37 5.16 -7.05 2.95
N TYR A 38 4.00 -7.45 3.48
CA TYR A 38 3.70 -7.28 4.89
C TYR A 38 4.50 -8.21 5.79
N ALA A 39 4.85 -9.42 5.34
CA ALA A 39 5.78 -10.29 6.06
C ALA A 39 7.14 -9.59 6.23
N THR A 40 7.70 -9.07 5.13
CA THR A 40 8.98 -8.36 5.14
C THR A 40 8.92 -7.09 5.98
N PHE A 41 7.84 -6.32 5.84
CA PHE A 41 7.59 -5.11 6.62
C PHE A 41 7.54 -5.39 8.13
N HIS A 42 6.83 -6.45 8.52
CA HIS A 42 6.69 -6.83 9.93
C HIS A 42 8.01 -7.28 10.57
N GLU A 43 8.86 -7.97 9.81
CA GLU A 43 10.14 -8.51 10.27
C GLU A 43 11.27 -7.49 10.28
N LYS A 44 11.33 -6.59 9.28
CA LYS A 44 12.53 -5.78 8.99
C LYS A 44 12.38 -4.29 9.27
N THR A 45 11.23 -3.82 9.74
CA THR A 45 10.97 -2.38 9.91
C THR A 45 10.36 -2.04 11.27
N ASP A 46 10.33 -0.74 11.59
CA ASP A 46 9.65 -0.17 12.75
C ASP A 46 8.11 -0.10 12.61
N ARG A 47 7.59 -0.59 11.48
CA ARG A 47 6.16 -0.64 11.13
C ARG A 47 5.52 0.73 10.95
N SER A 48 6.32 1.78 10.76
CA SER A 48 5.82 3.09 10.38
C SER A 48 5.36 3.10 8.91
N VAL A 49 4.44 4.01 8.58
CA VAL A 49 4.03 4.27 7.18
C VAL A 49 5.26 4.66 6.34
N HIS A 50 6.16 5.45 6.91
CA HIS A 50 7.40 5.84 6.26
C HIS A 50 8.26 4.63 5.87
N ALA A 51 8.45 3.69 6.78
CA ALA A 51 9.21 2.47 6.49
C ALA A 51 8.53 1.58 5.45
N LEU A 52 7.19 1.53 5.41
CA LEU A 52 6.46 0.82 4.35
C LEU A 52 6.73 1.45 2.98
N LEU A 53 6.72 2.79 2.90
CA LEU A 53 7.01 3.51 1.67
C LEU A 53 8.45 3.31 1.21
N GLN A 54 9.41 3.35 2.15
CA GLN A 54 10.82 3.06 1.87
C GLN A 54 11.01 1.62 1.38
N LEU A 55 10.33 0.65 1.99
CA LEU A 55 10.41 -0.75 1.58
C LEU A 55 9.91 -0.97 0.14
N VAL A 56 8.81 -0.32 -0.25
CA VAL A 56 8.31 -0.38 -1.63
C VAL A 56 9.24 0.35 -2.59
N GLN A 57 9.83 1.47 -2.18
CA GLN A 57 10.82 2.20 -3.00
C GLN A 57 12.11 1.40 -3.20
N SER A 58 12.57 0.66 -2.19
CA SER A 58 13.81 -0.12 -2.25
C SER A 58 13.65 -1.46 -2.99
N HIS A 59 12.43 -1.88 -3.32
CA HIS A 59 12.13 -3.10 -4.05
C HIS A 59 11.30 -2.77 -5.30
N PRO A 60 11.94 -2.42 -6.43
CA PRO A 60 11.27 -1.98 -7.65
C PRO A 60 10.20 -2.97 -8.16
N ASP A 61 10.39 -4.26 -7.92
CA ASP A 61 9.45 -5.32 -8.30
C ASP A 61 8.07 -5.15 -7.66
N TYR A 62 8.01 -4.74 -6.40
CA TYR A 62 6.73 -4.48 -5.73
C TYR A 62 6.00 -3.33 -6.39
N ARG A 63 6.71 -2.24 -6.68
CA ARG A 63 6.15 -1.07 -7.35
C ARG A 63 5.69 -1.40 -8.77
N ALA A 64 6.47 -2.18 -9.52
CA ALA A 64 6.11 -2.61 -10.87
C ALA A 64 4.81 -3.42 -10.87
N ARG A 65 4.68 -4.39 -9.95
CA ARG A 65 3.46 -5.20 -9.78
C ARG A 65 2.26 -4.35 -9.36
N MET A 66 2.45 -3.37 -8.46
CA MET A 66 1.37 -2.44 -8.09
C MET A 66 0.89 -1.63 -9.28
N LEU A 67 1.81 -1.07 -10.08
CA LEU A 67 1.47 -0.31 -11.29
C LEU A 67 0.73 -1.16 -12.33
N GLU A 68 1.16 -2.40 -12.54
CA GLU A 68 0.47 -3.33 -13.42
C GLU A 68 -0.96 -3.61 -12.92
N ASN A 69 -1.12 -3.87 -11.63
CA ASN A 69 -2.43 -4.10 -11.03
C ASN A 69 -3.33 -2.85 -11.08
N ILE A 70 -2.76 -1.64 -10.97
CA ILE A 70 -3.51 -0.39 -11.15
C ILE A 70 -4.02 -0.30 -12.59
N ALA A 71 -3.13 -0.42 -13.59
CA ALA A 71 -3.50 -0.34 -15.00
C ALA A 71 -4.52 -1.40 -15.41
N ARG A 72 -4.42 -2.63 -14.88
CA ARG A 72 -5.38 -3.71 -15.16
C ARG A 72 -6.77 -3.48 -14.56
N ASN A 73 -6.87 -2.69 -13.49
CA ASN A 73 -8.10 -2.46 -12.75
C ASN A 73 -8.66 -1.03 -12.93
N GLU A 74 -7.98 -0.19 -13.73
CA GLU A 74 -8.58 1.02 -14.28
C GLU A 74 -9.75 0.63 -15.17
N LYS A 75 -10.94 1.13 -14.81
CA LYS A 75 -12.22 0.88 -15.49
C LYS A 75 -12.50 1.90 -16.57
#